data_AF-A0A7J8F1Z2-F1
#
_entry.id   AF-A0A7J8F1Z2-F1
#
_cell.length_a   1.000
_cell.length_b   1.000
_cell.length_c   1.000
_cell.angle_alpha   90.00
_cell.angle_beta   90.00
_cell.angle_gamma   90.00
#
_symmetry.space_group_name_H-M   'P 1'
#
loop_
_entity.id
_entity.type
_entity.pdbx_description
1 polymer ?
#
loop_
_entity_poly.entity_id
_entity_poly.type
_entity_poly.pdbx_seq_one_letter_code
_entity_poly.pdbx_strand_id
1 'polypeptide(L)'
;MMSASHGPGHLCPGHPSSGATPASSLSPFPSRHEAQRLEQEARGRLERQKILDQSEAEKARRELLELEALSTAVESTGTAKAEAESRAEAARIEGQGSVLQAKLKAEALAIETEAELQRVRKVRELELVYARAQLELEVSKAQQLAEVEVKKFKHMTEALGPSTIKDLAVAGPEMQVKLLQSLGLKSTLITDGSTPVNLFHTAMGLLGLGSEAQSSARNAAGGHGHEKGLLLQSSAVPQVFGSSHTVP
;
A
#
# COMPACT_ATOMS: atom_id res chain seq x y z
N MET A 1 -83.21 -4.86 10.63
CA MET A 1 -83.65 -6.27 10.50
C MET A 1 -84.03 -6.71 11.92
N MET A 2 -85.26 -6.50 12.44
CA MET A 2 -86.57 -7.10 12.05
C MET A 2 -86.39 -8.62 11.85
N SER A 3 -87.00 -9.53 12.60
CA SER A 3 -88.38 -9.53 13.12
C SER A 3 -88.58 -10.43 14.35
N ALA A 4 -89.61 -10.08 15.12
CA ALA A 4 -90.21 -10.80 16.23
C ALA A 4 -91.35 -11.74 15.78
N SER A 5 -91.75 -12.69 16.64
CA SER A 5 -93.15 -13.13 16.87
C SER A 5 -93.17 -14.16 18.03
N HIS A 6 -93.76 -13.84 19.19
CA HIS A 6 -95.17 -14.05 19.61
C HIS A 6 -95.52 -15.55 19.80
N GLY A 7 -96.09 -16.03 20.91
CA GLY A 7 -96.88 -15.37 21.96
C GLY A 7 -97.29 -16.34 23.09
N PRO A 8 -98.21 -15.93 23.99
CA PRO A 8 -98.26 -16.33 25.41
C PRO A 8 -99.49 -17.17 25.83
N GLY A 9 -99.52 -17.64 27.09
CA GLY A 9 -100.70 -18.26 27.70
C GLY A 9 -100.64 -18.31 29.23
N HIS A 10 -101.49 -17.51 29.87
CA HIS A 10 -101.63 -17.25 31.30
C HIS A 10 -102.79 -18.11 31.87
N LEU A 11 -102.69 -18.62 33.12
CA LEU A 11 -103.79 -18.69 34.12
C LEU A 11 -103.36 -19.44 35.40
N CYS A 12 -103.64 -18.82 36.56
CA CYS A 12 -103.50 -19.31 37.94
C CYS A 12 -104.80 -20.05 38.40
N PRO A 13 -105.06 -20.26 39.72
CA PRO A 13 -104.44 -21.17 40.71
C PRO A 13 -105.49 -22.13 41.35
N GLY A 14 -105.06 -23.08 42.18
CA GLY A 14 -105.98 -23.86 43.02
C GLY A 14 -105.26 -24.67 44.11
N HIS A 15 -105.44 -24.26 45.37
CA HIS A 15 -105.27 -25.16 46.52
C HIS A 15 -106.43 -26.18 46.55
N PRO A 16 -106.17 -27.39 47.04
CA PRO A 16 -106.88 -27.79 48.26
C PRO A 16 -106.01 -28.52 49.29
N SER A 17 -106.26 -28.16 50.54
CA SER A 17 -106.35 -28.99 51.76
C SER A 17 -105.60 -30.33 51.87
N SER A 18 -104.80 -30.40 52.96
CA SER A 18 -104.86 -31.41 54.04
C SER A 18 -105.32 -32.82 53.69
N GLY A 19 -104.39 -33.77 53.81
CA GLY A 19 -104.66 -35.21 53.76
C GLY A 19 -103.42 -36.00 54.16
N ALA A 20 -103.06 -35.94 55.44
CA ALA A 20 -102.15 -36.90 56.02
C ALA A 20 -102.82 -38.29 56.00
N THR A 21 -102.33 -39.19 55.15
CA THR A 21 -102.58 -40.62 55.26
C THR A 21 -101.24 -41.35 55.29
N PRO A 22 -100.82 -41.90 56.44
CA PRO A 22 -99.68 -42.79 56.50
C PRO A 22 -100.20 -44.17 56.09
N ALA A 23 -99.88 -44.60 54.87
CA ALA A 23 -100.24 -45.94 54.43
C ALA A 23 -99.08 -46.61 53.69
N SER A 24 -98.63 -47.69 54.32
CA SER A 24 -98.02 -48.86 53.71
C SER A 24 -96.53 -48.74 53.38
N SER A 25 -95.73 -49.10 54.39
CA SER A 25 -94.39 -49.67 54.27
C SER A 25 -94.38 -50.87 53.32
N LEU A 26 -94.32 -50.62 52.01
CA LEU A 26 -93.80 -51.58 51.05
C LEU A 26 -92.27 -51.45 51.09
N SER A 27 -91.59 -52.56 51.33
CA SER A 27 -90.15 -52.63 51.62
C SER A 27 -89.29 -51.85 50.59
N PRO A 28 -88.43 -50.90 51.00
CA PRO A 28 -87.66 -50.03 50.08
C PRO A 28 -86.50 -50.72 49.36
N PHE A 29 -86.32 -52.03 49.53
CA PHE A 29 -85.17 -52.77 49.02
C PHE A 29 -85.19 -52.99 47.49
N PRO A 30 -86.31 -53.42 46.85
CA PRO A 30 -86.34 -53.67 45.41
C PRO A 30 -86.16 -52.39 44.57
N SER A 31 -86.80 -51.29 44.98
CA SER A 31 -86.73 -49.99 44.29
C SER A 31 -85.34 -49.34 44.43
N ARG A 32 -84.67 -49.52 45.57
CA ARG A 32 -83.27 -49.06 45.75
C ARG A 32 -82.28 -49.86 44.90
N HIS A 33 -82.46 -51.18 44.79
CA HIS A 33 -81.60 -52.01 43.95
C HIS A 33 -81.79 -51.70 42.45
N GLU A 34 -83.02 -51.47 42.01
CA GLU A 34 -83.30 -51.06 40.63
C GLU A 34 -82.76 -49.67 40.31
N ALA A 35 -82.91 -48.71 41.24
CA ALA A 35 -82.32 -47.37 41.11
C ALA A 35 -80.79 -47.43 41.04
N GLN A 36 -80.13 -48.25 41.86
CA GLN A 36 -78.67 -48.44 41.81
C GLN A 36 -78.20 -49.08 40.49
N ARG A 37 -78.95 -50.03 39.93
CA ARG A 37 -78.63 -50.63 38.62
C ARG A 37 -78.73 -49.58 37.51
N LEU A 38 -79.81 -48.81 37.48
CA LEU A 38 -80.00 -47.73 36.50
C LEU A 38 -78.94 -46.63 36.63
N GLU A 39 -78.55 -46.27 37.86
CA GLU A 39 -77.49 -45.30 38.12
C GLU A 39 -76.13 -45.82 37.62
N GLN A 40 -75.81 -47.09 37.86
CA GLN A 40 -74.58 -47.69 37.35
C GLN A 40 -74.54 -47.77 35.82
N GLU A 41 -75.67 -48.08 35.18
CA GLU A 41 -75.80 -48.07 33.72
C GLU A 41 -75.62 -46.65 33.15
N ALA A 42 -76.23 -45.63 33.78
CA ALA A 42 -76.07 -44.23 33.39
C ALA A 42 -74.62 -43.74 33.57
N ARG A 43 -73.98 -44.10 34.69
CA ARG A 43 -72.56 -43.79 34.95
C ARG A 43 -71.66 -44.46 33.91
N GLY A 44 -71.88 -45.74 33.61
CA GLY A 44 -71.09 -46.47 32.60
C GLY A 44 -71.28 -45.90 31.19
N ARG A 45 -72.48 -45.46 30.82
CA ARG A 45 -72.71 -44.76 29.53
C ARG A 45 -72.01 -43.41 29.48
N LEU A 46 -72.06 -42.64 30.56
CA LEU A 46 -71.41 -41.34 30.66
C LEU A 46 -69.89 -41.45 30.65
N GLU A 47 -69.31 -42.45 31.32
CA GLU A 47 -67.87 -42.74 31.26
C GLU A 47 -67.43 -43.13 29.85
N ARG A 48 -68.18 -43.99 29.16
CA ARG A 48 -67.89 -44.31 27.75
C ARG A 48 -67.96 -43.07 26.87
N GLN A 49 -68.99 -42.23 27.04
CA GLN A 49 -69.11 -40.99 26.28
C GLN A 49 -67.91 -40.07 26.55
N LYS A 50 -67.53 -39.88 27.81
CA LYS A 50 -66.32 -39.10 28.16
C LYS A 50 -65.06 -39.64 27.51
N ILE A 51 -64.88 -40.96 27.49
CA ILE A 51 -63.71 -41.58 26.84
C ILE A 51 -63.73 -41.33 25.33
N LEU A 52 -64.90 -41.44 24.69
CA LEU A 52 -65.05 -41.16 23.26
C LEU A 52 -64.75 -39.69 22.96
N ASP A 53 -65.33 -38.76 23.71
CA ASP A 53 -65.11 -37.32 23.55
C ASP A 53 -63.63 -36.96 23.76
N GLN A 54 -62.99 -37.54 24.79
CA GLN A 54 -61.55 -37.37 25.04
C GLN A 54 -60.69 -37.96 23.91
N SER A 55 -61.07 -39.13 23.38
CA SER A 55 -60.35 -39.76 22.27
C SER A 55 -60.44 -38.92 21.00
N GLU A 56 -61.59 -38.33 20.72
CA GLU A 56 -61.79 -37.41 19.59
C GLU A 56 -61.01 -36.10 19.79
N ALA A 57 -61.02 -35.53 21.00
CA ALA A 57 -60.24 -34.36 21.34
C ALA A 57 -58.72 -34.60 21.20
N GLU A 58 -58.20 -35.75 21.64
CA GLU A 58 -56.79 -36.09 21.51
C GLU A 58 -56.38 -36.36 20.06
N LYS A 59 -57.26 -36.90 19.20
CA LYS A 59 -57.01 -37.00 17.75
C LYS A 59 -56.84 -35.62 17.13
N ALA A 60 -57.78 -34.70 17.39
CA ALA A 60 -57.69 -33.34 16.88
C ALA A 60 -56.45 -32.59 17.43
N ARG A 61 -56.11 -32.82 18.71
CA ARG A 61 -54.91 -32.25 19.33
C ARG A 61 -53.63 -32.74 18.67
N ARG A 62 -53.55 -34.02 18.32
CA ARG A 62 -52.41 -34.58 17.61
C ARG A 62 -52.22 -33.92 16.23
N GLU A 63 -53.30 -33.81 15.46
CA GLU A 63 -53.26 -33.17 14.13
C GLU A 63 -52.81 -31.70 14.22
N LEU A 64 -53.30 -30.97 15.22
CA LEU A 64 -52.86 -29.59 15.50
C LEU A 64 -51.36 -29.53 15.79
N LEU A 65 -50.84 -30.41 16.67
CA LEU A 65 -49.42 -30.43 17.00
C LEU A 65 -48.54 -30.81 15.81
N GLU A 66 -49.00 -31.71 14.94
CA GLU A 66 -48.30 -32.05 13.70
C GLU A 66 -48.24 -30.83 12.76
N LEU A 67 -49.34 -30.09 12.60
CA LEU A 67 -49.38 -28.87 11.79
C LEU A 67 -48.54 -27.73 12.38
N GLU A 68 -48.53 -27.57 13.71
CA GLU A 68 -47.67 -26.60 14.40
C GLU A 68 -46.18 -26.94 14.23
N ALA A 69 -45.82 -28.22 14.36
CA ALA A 69 -44.44 -28.67 14.12
C ALA A 69 -43.99 -28.43 12.68
N LEU A 70 -44.87 -28.67 11.70
CA LEU A 70 -44.59 -28.37 10.30
C LEU A 70 -44.48 -26.86 10.05
N SER A 71 -45.36 -26.06 10.65
CA SER A 71 -45.35 -24.60 10.48
C SER A 71 -44.08 -24.00 11.08
N THR A 72 -43.69 -24.39 12.29
CA THR A 72 -42.44 -23.94 12.93
C THR A 72 -41.20 -24.38 12.15
N ALA A 73 -41.20 -25.57 11.55
CA ALA A 73 -40.11 -26.01 10.67
C ALA A 73 -40.01 -25.16 9.39
N VAL A 74 -41.15 -24.84 8.76
CA VAL A 74 -41.19 -23.97 7.57
C VAL A 74 -40.77 -22.55 7.92
N GLU A 75 -41.23 -22.02 9.05
CA GLU A 75 -40.83 -20.69 9.53
C GLU A 75 -39.33 -20.64 9.81
N SER A 76 -38.78 -21.60 10.56
CA SER A 76 -37.36 -21.64 10.88
C SER A 76 -36.47 -21.81 9.66
N THR A 77 -36.88 -22.65 8.69
CA THR A 77 -36.13 -22.79 7.43
C THR A 77 -36.28 -21.56 6.54
N GLY A 78 -37.45 -20.93 6.53
CA GLY A 78 -37.71 -19.69 5.80
C GLY A 78 -36.86 -18.53 6.32
N THR A 79 -36.77 -18.34 7.63
CA THR A 79 -35.93 -17.30 8.24
C THR A 79 -34.45 -17.56 7.96
N ALA A 80 -33.96 -18.79 8.20
CA ALA A 80 -32.57 -19.14 7.95
C ALA A 80 -32.18 -18.98 6.47
N LYS A 81 -33.07 -19.39 5.54
CA LYS A 81 -32.86 -19.23 4.11
C LYS A 81 -32.85 -17.77 3.69
N ALA A 82 -33.83 -16.97 4.13
CA ALA A 82 -33.89 -15.55 3.82
C ALA A 82 -32.65 -14.80 4.33
N GLU A 83 -32.18 -15.12 5.53
CA GLU A 83 -30.95 -14.54 6.09
C GLU A 83 -29.69 -14.98 5.34
N ALA A 84 -29.59 -16.25 4.95
CA ALA A 84 -28.47 -16.75 4.17
C ALA A 84 -28.42 -16.10 2.78
N GLU A 85 -29.56 -16.03 2.09
CA GLU A 85 -29.68 -15.38 0.78
C GLU A 85 -29.39 -13.88 0.87
N SER A 86 -29.94 -13.18 1.87
CA SER A 86 -29.68 -11.76 2.09
C SER A 86 -28.20 -11.47 2.34
N ARG A 87 -27.52 -12.30 3.15
CA ARG A 87 -26.08 -12.16 3.40
C ARG A 87 -25.25 -12.47 2.15
N ALA A 88 -25.60 -13.51 1.41
CA ALA A 88 -24.91 -13.86 0.18
C ALA A 88 -25.04 -12.74 -0.86
N GLU A 89 -26.23 -12.15 -0.99
CA GLU A 89 -26.50 -11.05 -1.91
C GLU A 89 -25.78 -9.77 -1.51
N ALA A 90 -25.77 -9.43 -0.21
CA ALA A 90 -24.99 -8.31 0.31
C ALA A 90 -23.49 -8.47 -0.01
N ALA A 91 -22.92 -9.65 0.27
CA ALA A 91 -21.52 -9.95 -0.04
C ALA A 91 -21.24 -9.91 -1.55
N ARG A 92 -22.20 -10.34 -2.39
CA ARG A 92 -22.09 -10.25 -3.86
C ARG A 92 -22.03 -8.81 -4.31
N ILE A 93 -22.91 -7.95 -3.81
CA ILE A 93 -22.95 -6.51 -4.15
C ILE A 93 -21.66 -5.82 -3.69
N GLU A 94 -21.20 -6.09 -2.47
CA GLU A 94 -19.94 -5.54 -1.95
C GLU A 94 -18.73 -6.01 -2.76
N GLY A 95 -18.68 -7.29 -3.12
CA GLY A 95 -17.60 -7.84 -3.95
C GLY A 95 -17.59 -7.21 -5.35
N GLN A 96 -18.74 -7.11 -6.00
CA GLN A 96 -18.86 -6.47 -7.31
C GLN A 96 -18.52 -4.97 -7.24
N GLY A 97 -19.00 -4.27 -6.21
CA GLY A 97 -18.69 -2.87 -5.96
C GLY A 97 -17.20 -2.64 -5.74
N SER A 98 -16.55 -3.51 -4.96
CA SER A 98 -15.10 -3.45 -4.71
C SER A 98 -14.29 -3.64 -6.00
N VAL A 99 -14.68 -4.58 -6.85
CA VAL A 99 -14.03 -4.79 -8.16
C VAL A 99 -14.22 -3.58 -9.08
N LEU A 100 -15.43 -3.03 -9.17
CA LEU A 100 -15.70 -1.85 -9.98
C LEU A 100 -14.92 -0.63 -9.46
N GLN A 101 -14.89 -0.42 -8.14
CA GLN A 101 -14.13 0.66 -7.53
C GLN A 101 -12.63 0.50 -7.79
N ALA A 102 -12.08 -0.72 -7.70
CA ALA A 102 -10.68 -0.98 -8.01
C ALA A 102 -10.36 -0.69 -9.49
N LYS A 103 -11.26 -1.05 -10.41
CA LYS A 103 -11.11 -0.74 -11.85
C LYS A 103 -11.09 0.77 -12.10
N LEU A 104 -12.08 1.49 -11.57
CA LEU A 104 -12.15 2.95 -11.74
C LEU A 104 -10.95 3.66 -11.12
N LYS A 105 -10.47 3.20 -9.96
CA LYS A 105 -9.23 3.72 -9.36
C LYS A 105 -8.02 3.43 -10.22
N ALA A 106 -7.89 2.23 -10.77
CA ALA A 106 -6.79 1.87 -11.66
C ALA A 106 -6.80 2.72 -12.94
N GLU A 107 -7.98 2.96 -13.53
CA GLU A 107 -8.15 3.82 -14.70
C GLU A 107 -7.80 5.29 -14.37
N ALA A 108 -8.27 5.82 -13.24
CA ALA A 108 -7.93 7.17 -12.81
C ALA A 108 -6.42 7.34 -12.60
N LEU A 109 -5.78 6.39 -11.91
CA LEU A 109 -4.33 6.38 -11.72
C LEU A 109 -3.57 6.25 -13.04
N ALA A 110 -4.06 5.45 -13.98
CA ALA A 110 -3.46 5.32 -15.30
C ALA A 110 -3.50 6.66 -16.07
N ILE A 111 -4.63 7.37 -16.02
CA ILE A 111 -4.76 8.69 -16.66
C ILE A 111 -3.85 9.71 -15.98
N GLU A 112 -3.81 9.75 -14.65
CA GLU A 112 -2.97 10.68 -13.89
C GLU A 112 -1.48 10.43 -14.18
N THR A 113 -1.04 9.18 -14.14
CA THR A 113 0.36 8.81 -14.40
C THR A 113 0.77 9.06 -15.84
N GLU A 114 -0.10 8.81 -16.82
CA GLU A 114 0.17 9.13 -18.23
C GLU A 114 0.27 10.64 -18.45
N ALA A 115 -0.63 11.43 -17.85
CA ALA A 115 -0.57 12.89 -17.92
C ALA A 115 0.71 13.45 -17.30
N GLU A 116 1.11 12.93 -16.14
CA GLU A 116 2.36 13.35 -15.48
C GLU A 116 3.59 12.93 -16.29
N LEU A 117 3.58 11.72 -16.88
CA LEU A 117 4.65 11.25 -17.77
C LEU A 117 4.79 12.17 -18.99
N GLN A 118 3.68 12.59 -19.60
CA GLN A 118 3.70 13.54 -20.71
C GLN A 118 4.22 14.91 -20.29
N ARG A 119 3.84 15.40 -19.11
CA ARG A 119 4.36 16.66 -18.56
C ARG A 119 5.87 16.60 -18.37
N VAL A 120 6.36 15.55 -17.72
CA VAL A 120 7.79 15.34 -17.47
C VAL A 120 8.56 15.17 -18.78
N ARG A 121 8.05 14.38 -19.73
CA ARG A 121 8.67 14.21 -21.05
C ARG A 121 8.88 15.55 -21.76
N LYS A 122 7.84 16.39 -21.83
CA LYS A 122 7.93 17.72 -22.47
C LYS A 122 8.97 18.61 -21.80
N VAL A 123 9.00 18.63 -20.46
CA VAL A 123 10.00 19.42 -19.71
C VAL A 123 11.41 18.91 -20.02
N ARG A 124 11.63 17.60 -19.96
CA ARG A 124 12.96 17.01 -20.24
C ARG A 124 13.40 17.20 -21.69
N GLU A 125 12.49 17.12 -22.65
CA GLU A 125 12.79 17.43 -24.05
C GLU A 125 13.26 18.87 -24.22
N LEU A 126 12.56 19.84 -23.62
CA LEU A 126 12.96 21.24 -23.66
C LEU A 126 14.31 21.49 -22.96
N GLU A 127 14.54 20.87 -21.80
CA GLU A 127 15.81 20.95 -21.09
C GLU A 127 16.97 20.37 -21.92
N LEU A 128 16.76 19.23 -22.59
CA LEU A 128 17.77 18.64 -23.46
C LEU A 128 18.09 19.52 -24.66
N VAL A 129 17.08 20.13 -25.29
CA VAL A 129 17.29 21.08 -26.39
C VAL A 129 18.07 22.29 -25.91
N TYR A 130 17.70 22.86 -24.77
CA TYR A 130 18.40 23.99 -24.17
C TYR A 130 19.85 23.66 -23.83
N ALA A 131 20.10 22.53 -23.18
CA ALA A 131 21.45 22.09 -22.80
C ALA A 131 22.33 21.84 -24.04
N ARG A 132 21.76 21.25 -25.10
CA ARG A 132 22.48 21.07 -26.37
C ARG A 132 22.86 22.40 -27.00
N ALA A 133 21.91 23.35 -27.06
CA ALA A 133 22.16 24.68 -27.62
C ALA A 133 23.20 25.46 -26.80
N GLN A 134 23.17 25.34 -25.47
CA GLN A 134 24.20 25.92 -24.60
C GLN A 134 25.58 25.32 -24.88
N LEU A 135 25.67 23.99 -24.95
CA LEU A 135 26.94 23.30 -25.22
C LEU A 135 27.49 23.67 -26.61
N GLU A 136 26.64 23.75 -27.62
CA GLU A 136 27.02 24.18 -28.97
C GLU A 136 27.57 25.62 -28.96
N LEU A 137 26.92 26.52 -28.22
CA LEU A 137 27.39 27.90 -28.05
C LEU A 137 28.74 27.96 -27.31
N GLU A 138 28.92 27.16 -26.27
CA GLU A 138 30.19 27.08 -25.52
C GLU A 138 31.33 26.54 -26.40
N VAL A 139 31.07 25.48 -27.18
CA VAL A 139 32.04 24.93 -28.14
C VAL A 139 32.39 25.98 -29.19
N SER A 140 31.41 26.65 -29.79
CA SER A 140 31.65 27.71 -30.77
C SER A 140 32.46 28.86 -30.17
N LYS A 141 32.14 29.30 -28.96
CA LYS A 141 32.87 30.36 -28.26
C LYS A 141 34.33 29.93 -28.02
N ALA A 142 34.55 28.72 -27.51
CA ALA A 142 35.89 28.21 -27.25
C ALA A 142 36.71 28.09 -28.54
N GLN A 143 36.11 27.62 -29.64
CA GLN A 143 36.76 27.55 -30.95
C GLN A 143 37.16 28.94 -31.47
N GLN A 144 36.26 29.93 -31.40
CA GLN A 144 36.56 31.29 -31.84
C GLN A 144 37.65 31.95 -30.99
N LEU A 145 37.62 31.76 -29.67
CA LEU A 145 38.67 32.26 -28.78
C LEU A 145 40.01 31.60 -29.08
N ALA A 146 40.04 30.27 -29.24
CA ALA A 146 41.25 29.55 -29.62
C ALA A 146 41.79 30.02 -30.97
N GLU A 147 40.94 30.27 -31.97
CA GLU A 147 41.37 30.78 -33.27
C GLU A 147 41.98 32.19 -33.15
N VAL A 148 41.37 33.07 -32.35
CA VAL A 148 41.92 34.41 -32.06
C VAL A 148 43.24 34.31 -31.31
N GLU A 149 43.38 33.40 -30.36
CA GLU A 149 44.63 33.17 -29.63
C GLU A 149 45.74 32.62 -30.54
N VAL A 150 45.43 31.65 -31.40
CA VAL A 150 46.37 31.14 -32.41
C VAL A 150 46.80 32.27 -33.35
N LYS A 151 45.86 33.09 -33.83
CA LYS A 151 46.17 34.27 -34.65
C LYS A 151 47.07 35.24 -33.88
N LYS A 152 46.71 35.62 -32.66
CA LYS A 152 47.49 36.54 -31.81
C LYS A 152 48.91 36.00 -31.59
N PHE A 153 49.03 34.73 -31.20
CA PHE A 153 50.30 34.06 -30.99
C PHE A 153 51.13 34.04 -32.27
N LYS A 154 50.54 33.70 -33.42
CA LYS A 154 51.21 33.71 -34.71
C LYS A 154 51.78 35.10 -35.03
N HIS A 155 50.98 36.17 -34.90
CA HIS A 155 51.46 37.54 -35.13
C HIS A 155 52.60 37.93 -34.18
N MET A 156 52.52 37.57 -32.89
CA MET A 156 53.61 37.83 -31.94
C MET A 156 54.89 37.07 -32.32
N THR A 157 54.76 35.81 -32.73
CA THR A 157 55.88 34.94 -33.09
C THR A 157 56.55 35.40 -34.39
N GLU A 158 55.75 35.79 -35.38
CA GLU A 158 56.22 36.35 -36.65
C GLU A 158 56.91 37.71 -36.46
N ALA A 159 56.40 38.56 -35.57
CA ALA A 159 57.01 39.85 -35.26
C ALA A 159 58.36 39.72 -34.54
N LEU A 160 58.51 38.73 -33.65
CA LEU A 160 59.79 38.41 -33.01
C LEU A 160 60.78 37.80 -34.01
N GLY A 161 60.30 36.93 -34.90
CA GLY A 161 61.10 36.22 -35.90
C GLY A 161 61.79 34.95 -35.33
N PRO A 162 62.00 33.94 -36.19
CA PRO A 162 62.48 32.62 -35.74
C PRO A 162 63.92 32.65 -35.21
N SER A 163 64.77 33.53 -35.73
CA SER A 163 66.15 33.70 -35.24
C SER A 163 66.19 34.26 -33.83
N THR A 164 65.40 35.30 -33.54
CA THR A 164 65.36 35.92 -32.21
C THR A 164 64.78 34.98 -31.16
N ILE A 165 63.77 34.17 -31.52
CA ILE A 165 63.23 33.13 -30.62
C ILE A 165 64.28 32.05 -30.35
N LYS A 166 65.02 31.60 -31.39
CA LYS A 166 66.12 30.65 -31.23
C LYS A 166 67.22 31.23 -30.34
N ASP A 167 67.61 32.47 -30.57
CA ASP A 167 68.65 33.15 -29.79
C ASP A 167 68.20 33.33 -28.34
N LEU A 168 66.93 33.66 -28.07
CA LEU A 168 66.34 33.71 -26.72
C LEU A 168 66.35 32.34 -26.03
N ALA A 169 65.98 31.28 -26.75
CA ALA A 169 65.99 29.92 -26.20
C ALA A 169 67.40 29.41 -25.90
N VAL A 170 68.38 29.84 -26.71
CA VAL A 170 69.79 29.43 -26.60
C VAL A 170 70.60 30.36 -25.68
N ALA A 171 70.13 31.59 -25.42
CA ALA A 171 70.81 32.57 -24.59
C ALA A 171 71.05 32.11 -23.15
N GLY A 172 70.12 31.35 -22.56
CA GLY A 172 70.30 30.78 -21.21
C GLY A 172 71.50 29.82 -21.16
N PRO A 173 71.49 28.73 -21.96
CA PRO A 173 72.61 27.80 -22.07
C PRO A 173 73.94 28.47 -22.49
N GLU A 174 73.91 29.37 -23.47
CA GLU A 174 75.14 30.05 -23.95
C GLU A 174 75.72 31.03 -22.92
N MET A 175 74.88 31.77 -22.18
CA MET A 175 75.34 32.64 -21.09
C MET A 175 76.00 31.82 -19.97
N GLN A 176 75.40 30.68 -19.61
CA GLN A 176 75.96 29.76 -18.63
C GLN A 176 77.32 29.19 -19.09
N VAL A 177 77.47 28.86 -20.37
CA VAL A 177 78.74 28.40 -20.96
C VAL A 177 79.79 29.51 -21.03
N LYS A 178 79.42 30.74 -21.39
CA LYS A 178 80.33 31.91 -21.42
C LYS A 178 80.83 32.29 -20.04
N LEU A 179 80.00 32.21 -19.00
CA LEU A 179 80.43 32.41 -17.61
C LEU A 179 81.49 31.38 -17.20
N LEU A 180 81.28 30.10 -17.51
CA LEU A 180 82.26 29.04 -17.25
C LEU A 180 83.59 29.29 -18.00
N GLN A 181 83.52 29.70 -19.27
CA GLN A 181 84.71 30.08 -20.04
C GLN A 181 85.43 31.32 -19.46
N SER A 182 84.68 32.33 -18.97
CA SER A 182 85.25 33.54 -18.36
C SER A 182 85.93 33.29 -17.01
N LEU A 183 85.49 32.25 -16.29
CA LEU A 183 86.14 31.74 -15.09
C LEU A 183 87.37 30.85 -15.43
N GLY A 184 87.74 30.74 -16.71
CA GLY A 184 88.86 29.91 -17.19
C GLY A 184 88.55 28.42 -17.21
N LEU A 185 87.31 28.02 -16.93
CA LEU A 185 86.87 26.63 -16.89
C LEU A 185 86.45 26.21 -18.30
N LYS A 186 87.40 25.69 -19.09
CA LYS A 186 87.03 24.80 -20.20
C LYS A 186 86.24 23.65 -19.59
N SER A 187 85.19 23.17 -20.27
CA SER A 187 84.47 21.95 -19.88
C SER A 187 85.44 20.78 -19.92
N THR A 188 86.24 20.67 -18.87
CA THR A 188 87.22 19.63 -18.66
C THR A 188 86.49 18.66 -17.76
N LEU A 189 86.20 17.48 -18.31
CA LEU A 189 85.84 16.32 -17.52
C LEU A 189 87.04 16.02 -16.62
N ILE A 190 87.06 16.60 -15.41
CA ILE A 190 88.12 16.29 -14.44
C ILE A 190 87.75 14.93 -13.85
N THR A 191 88.36 13.89 -14.41
CA THR A 191 88.26 12.52 -13.88
C THR A 191 89.26 12.39 -12.74
N ASP A 192 88.79 12.49 -11.49
CA ASP A 192 89.40 11.70 -10.42
C ASP A 192 88.78 10.30 -10.50
N GLY A 193 89.63 9.27 -10.49
CA GLY A 193 89.45 7.97 -11.15
C GLY A 193 88.33 7.04 -10.65
N SER A 194 87.21 7.54 -10.11
CA SER A 194 86.10 6.71 -9.68
C SER A 194 84.70 7.29 -9.92
N THR A 195 84.54 8.58 -10.25
CA THR A 195 83.24 9.13 -10.69
C THR A 195 83.40 10.34 -11.61
N PRO A 196 82.82 10.35 -12.82
CA PRO A 196 82.91 11.51 -13.71
C PRO A 196 82.03 12.65 -13.16
N VAL A 197 82.65 13.70 -12.62
CA VAL A 197 81.95 14.90 -12.16
C VAL A 197 81.77 15.83 -13.36
N ASN A 198 80.52 16.03 -13.78
CA ASN A 198 80.20 17.03 -14.79
C ASN A 198 80.16 18.41 -14.12
N LEU A 199 81.24 19.19 -14.29
CA LEU A 199 81.39 20.52 -13.70
C LEU A 199 80.26 21.49 -14.06
N PHE A 200 79.51 21.24 -15.14
CA PHE A 200 78.30 21.99 -15.49
C PHE A 200 77.20 21.83 -14.43
N HIS A 201 76.94 20.59 -13.98
CA HIS A 201 75.91 20.28 -13.00
C HIS A 201 76.31 20.74 -11.59
N THR A 202 77.59 20.58 -11.24
CA THR A 202 78.12 20.95 -9.92
C THR A 202 78.17 22.48 -9.73
N ALA A 203 78.53 23.24 -10.77
CA ALA A 203 78.53 24.70 -10.72
C ALA A 203 77.11 25.27 -10.55
N MET A 204 76.10 24.68 -11.20
CA MET A 204 74.69 25.07 -11.03
C MET A 204 74.16 24.82 -9.60
N GLY A 205 74.61 23.74 -8.95
CA GLY A 205 74.29 23.45 -7.55
C GLY A 205 74.96 24.39 -6.54
N LEU A 206 76.15 24.91 -6.86
CA LEU A 206 76.91 25.81 -5.99
C LEU A 206 76.53 27.30 -6.18
N LEU A 207 76.16 27.71 -7.40
CA LEU A 207 75.63 29.06 -7.67
C LEU A 207 74.14 29.22 -7.29
N GLY A 208 73.46 28.14 -6.90
CA GLY A 208 72.04 28.17 -6.51
C GLY A 208 71.06 28.42 -7.66
N LEU A 209 71.53 28.54 -8.92
CA LEU A 209 70.71 28.84 -10.10
C LEU A 209 70.06 27.59 -10.73
N GLY A 210 70.28 26.41 -10.15
CA GLY A 210 69.72 25.13 -10.60
C GLY A 210 68.46 24.66 -9.87
N SER A 211 67.65 25.55 -9.29
CA SER A 211 66.44 25.15 -8.55
C SER A 211 65.20 25.98 -8.89
N GLU A 212 64.75 25.99 -10.15
CA GLU A 212 63.34 26.28 -10.47
C GLU A 212 62.72 25.42 -11.59
N ALA A 213 63.41 24.40 -12.12
CA ALA A 213 62.88 23.58 -13.22
C ALA A 213 62.60 22.10 -12.88
N GLN A 214 62.51 21.72 -11.60
CA GLN A 214 62.08 20.37 -11.20
C GLN A 214 61.19 20.39 -9.94
N SER A 215 60.09 21.14 -9.97
CA SER A 215 58.95 20.93 -9.05
C SER A 215 57.60 20.79 -9.76
N SER A 216 57.56 20.79 -11.11
CA SER A 216 56.30 20.59 -11.86
C SER A 216 56.27 19.35 -12.77
N ALA A 217 57.31 18.50 -12.74
CA ALA A 217 57.38 17.27 -13.55
C ALA A 217 57.57 15.98 -12.72
N ARG A 218 56.88 15.89 -11.57
CA ARG A 218 56.68 14.62 -10.83
C ARG A 218 55.22 14.23 -10.62
N ASN A 219 54.29 14.89 -11.31
CA ASN A 219 52.88 14.50 -11.38
C ASN A 219 52.48 14.14 -12.81
N ALA A 220 53.25 13.28 -13.47
CA ALA A 220 52.79 12.56 -14.64
C ALA A 220 53.64 11.30 -14.83
N ALA A 221 52.96 10.15 -14.86
CA ALA A 221 53.44 8.79 -15.11
C ALA A 221 53.96 7.99 -13.90
N GLY A 222 53.05 7.18 -13.35
CA GLY A 222 53.33 6.12 -12.39
C GLY A 222 52.03 5.51 -11.86
N GLY A 223 51.27 4.85 -12.73
CA GLY A 223 50.10 4.08 -12.34
C GLY A 223 50.46 2.73 -11.73
N HIS A 224 49.46 2.18 -11.02
CA HIS A 224 49.33 0.86 -10.37
C HIS A 224 49.91 0.79 -8.95
N GLY A 225 49.13 0.52 -7.90
CA GLY A 225 47.72 0.21 -7.79
C GLY A 225 47.45 -0.18 -6.34
N HIS A 226 46.30 0.19 -5.79
CA HIS A 226 45.69 -0.58 -4.70
C HIS A 226 44.20 -0.29 -4.67
N GLU A 227 43.45 -1.38 -4.77
CA GLU A 227 42.01 -1.47 -4.63
C GLU A 227 41.51 -0.74 -3.39
N LYS A 228 40.40 -0.02 -3.54
CA LYS A 228 39.40 0.15 -2.48
C LYS A 228 38.06 0.56 -3.07
N GLY A 229 37.04 -0.17 -2.64
CA GLY A 229 35.71 -0.25 -3.20
C GLY A 229 34.98 1.08 -3.40
N LEU A 230 34.23 1.11 -4.50
CA LEU A 230 33.03 1.92 -4.62
C LEU A 230 32.09 1.60 -3.44
N LEU A 231 31.83 2.59 -2.60
CA LEU A 231 30.57 2.70 -1.90
C LEU A 231 29.96 4.06 -2.22
N LEU A 232 28.85 4.00 -2.96
CA LEU A 232 27.87 5.05 -3.12
C LEU A 232 27.55 5.68 -1.76
N GLN A 233 27.76 6.99 -1.61
CA GLN A 233 27.00 7.78 -0.65
C GLN A 233 25.82 8.40 -1.39
N SER A 234 24.68 7.73 -1.23
CA SER A 234 23.35 8.30 -1.45
C SER A 234 23.12 9.40 -0.43
N SER A 235 22.76 10.59 -0.90
CA SER A 235 22.20 11.67 -0.11
C SER A 235 20.90 11.20 0.58
N ALA A 236 20.92 11.09 1.90
CA ALA A 236 19.75 10.81 2.71
C ALA A 236 18.95 12.10 2.96
N VAL A 237 17.64 11.99 2.74
CA VAL A 237 16.57 12.93 3.05
C VAL A 237 16.52 13.23 4.56
N PRO A 238 16.22 14.46 5.01
CA PRO A 238 15.99 14.73 6.43
C PRO A 238 14.58 14.29 6.85
N GLN A 239 14.46 13.35 7.79
CA GLN A 239 13.23 13.10 8.54
C GLN A 239 13.29 13.78 9.90
N VAL A 240 12.22 14.54 10.18
CA VAL A 240 11.98 15.37 11.35
C VAL A 240 10.90 14.67 12.19
N PHE A 241 11.23 14.39 13.46
CA PHE A 241 10.40 14.24 14.67
C PHE A 241 9.19 13.28 14.73
N GLY A 242 9.06 12.57 15.87
CA GLY A 242 7.75 12.11 16.37
C GLY A 242 7.72 10.98 17.41
N SER A 243 7.96 11.32 18.67
CA SER A 243 7.41 10.76 19.93
C SER A 243 7.08 9.27 20.10
N SER A 244 7.70 8.70 21.13
CA SER A 244 7.28 7.58 21.97
C SER A 244 5.84 7.70 22.51
N HIS A 245 5.04 6.63 22.37
CA HIS A 245 3.86 6.42 23.20
C HIS A 245 3.72 4.94 23.58
N THR A 246 3.83 4.69 24.88
CA THR A 246 3.47 3.46 25.61
C THR A 246 1.94 3.34 25.63
N VAL A 247 1.38 2.13 25.47
CA VAL A 247 -0.07 1.87 25.59
C VAL A 247 -0.25 0.81 26.70
N PRO A 248 -1.27 0.97 27.58
CA PRO A 248 -1.55 0.04 28.69
C PRO A 248 -2.09 -1.31 28.23
#